data_AF-A0A2V7IN10-F1
#
_entry.id   AF-A0A2V7IN10-F1
#
_cell.length_a   1.000
_cell.length_b   1.000
_cell.length_c   1.000
_cell.angle_alpha   90.00
_cell.angle_beta   90.00
_cell.angle_gamma   90.00
#
_symmetry.space_group_name_H-M   'P 1'
#
loop_
_entity.id
_entity.type
_entity.pdbx_description
1 polymer ?
#
loop_
_entity_poly.entity_id
_entity_poly.type
_entity_poly.pdbx_seq_one_letter_code
_entity_poly.pdbx_strand_id
1 'polypeptide(L)' 'MRPHLLRMRGRYLVPRPLTLHQLGERLGCSLVRVRALVRARCFPHAYVDCEGKWRIPTADVAAYVRTGAAIGAPFALVIG' A
#
# COMPACT_ATOMS: atom_id res chain seq x y z
N MET A 1 24.36 17.48 34.76
CA MET A 1 23.57 16.25 34.50
C MET A 1 22.22 16.58 33.88
N ARG A 2 22.14 16.54 32.55
CA ARG A 2 20.95 16.43 31.65
C ARG A 2 21.52 16.06 30.27
N PRO A 3 20.85 15.34 29.34
CA PRO A 3 19.40 15.18 29.22
C PRO A 3 18.90 13.77 28.85
N HIS A 4 17.63 13.46 29.13
CA HIS A 4 16.91 12.26 28.66
C HIS A 4 15.91 12.59 27.53
N LEU A 5 16.27 13.54 26.67
CA LEU A 5 15.49 13.84 25.47
C LEU A 5 16.09 13.10 24.27
N LEU A 6 15.85 11.79 24.21
CA LEU A 6 15.84 11.07 22.94
C LEU A 6 14.68 11.61 22.12
N ARG A 7 14.94 12.74 21.46
CA ARG A 7 14.13 13.34 20.42
C ARG A 7 14.13 12.35 19.25
N MET A 8 13.26 11.36 19.33
CA MET A 8 12.77 10.61 18.18
C MET A 8 12.06 11.63 17.28
N ARG A 9 12.80 12.18 16.31
CA ARG A 9 12.27 12.89 15.13
C ARG A 9 11.55 11.90 14.22
N GLY A 10 10.62 11.12 14.76
CA GLY A 10 9.67 10.35 13.97
C GLY A 10 8.50 11.26 13.68
N ARG A 11 8.56 12.03 12.60
CA ARG A 11 7.31 12.56 12.02
C ARG A 11 6.43 11.34 11.81
N TYR A 12 5.34 11.21 12.57
CA TYR A 12 4.23 10.35 12.19
C TYR A 12 3.66 10.96 10.91
N LEU A 13 4.32 10.68 9.78
CA LEU A 13 3.77 10.91 8.46
C LEU A 13 2.60 9.94 8.41
N VAL A 14 1.40 10.43 8.77
CA VAL A 14 0.16 9.71 8.54
C VAL A 14 0.20 9.35 7.06
N PRO A 15 0.47 8.10 6.69
CA PRO A 15 1.02 7.85 5.38
C PRO A 15 -0.14 7.95 4.40
N ARG A 16 -0.08 9.00 3.56
CA ARG A 16 -1.19 9.44 2.71
C ARG A 16 -1.75 8.25 1.93
N PRO A 17 -3.08 8.10 1.87
CA PRO A 17 -3.68 7.02 1.10
C PRO A 17 -3.31 7.15 -0.38
N LEU A 18 -2.96 6.01 -0.97
CA LEU A 18 -2.51 5.89 -2.35
C LEU A 18 -3.70 5.83 -3.30
N THR A 19 -3.53 6.41 -4.49
CA THR A 19 -4.48 6.19 -5.59
C THR A 19 -4.20 4.87 -6.29
N LEU A 20 -5.14 4.39 -7.12
CA LEU A 20 -4.92 3.18 -7.95
C LEU A 20 -3.68 3.29 -8.83
N HIS A 21 -3.38 4.48 -9.36
CA HIS A 21 -2.20 4.72 -10.18
C HIS A 21 -0.92 4.53 -9.38
N GLN A 22 -0.81 5.24 -8.25
CA GLN A 22 0.35 5.15 -7.36
C GLN A 22 0.52 3.75 -6.79
N LEU A 23 -0.59 3.06 -6.50
CA LEU A 23 -0.57 1.68 -6.07
C LEU A 23 0.00 0.77 -7.17
N GLY A 24 -0.38 0.98 -8.43
CA GLY A 24 0.17 0.27 -9.57
C GLY A 24 1.66 0.47 -9.74
N GLU A 25 2.13 1.71 -9.67
CA GLU A 25 3.56 2.04 -9.71
C GLU A 25 4.33 1.38 -8.57
N ARG A 26 3.75 1.38 -7.36
CA ARG A 26 4.38 0.81 -6.17
C ARG A 26 4.41 -0.71 -6.15
N LEU A 27 3.45 -1.35 -6.81
CA LEU A 27 3.38 -2.82 -6.97
C LEU A 27 4.01 -3.30 -8.29
N GLY A 28 4.47 -2.40 -9.16
CA GLY A 28 4.95 -2.75 -10.51
C GLY A 28 3.87 -3.43 -11.37
N CYS A 29 2.59 -3.07 -11.17
CA CYS A 29 1.44 -3.73 -11.78
C CYS A 29 0.59 -2.77 -12.61
N SER A 30 -0.05 -3.29 -13.66
CA SER A 30 -0.97 -2.50 -14.49
C SER A 30 -2.22 -2.07 -13.72
N LEU A 31 -2.83 -0.94 -14.12
CA LEU A 31 -4.05 -0.41 -13.50
C LEU A 31 -5.21 -1.43 -13.54
N VAL A 32 -5.26 -2.28 -14.58
CA VAL A 32 -6.24 -3.36 -14.71
C VAL A 32 -6.08 -4.36 -13.56
N ARG A 33 -4.83 -4.77 -13.27
CA ARG A 33 -4.54 -5.69 -12.15
C ARG A 33 -4.84 -5.04 -10.81
N VAL A 34 -4.52 -3.76 -10.64
CA VAL A 34 -4.86 -3.01 -9.42
C VAL A 34 -6.37 -2.98 -9.18
N ARG A 35 -7.18 -2.72 -10.22
CA ARG A 35 -8.65 -2.76 -10.12
C ARG A 35 -9.15 -4.16 -9.76
N ALA A 36 -8.53 -5.21 -10.33
CA ALA A 36 -8.87 -6.59 -9.96
C ALA A 36 -8.57 -6.87 -8.48
N LEU A 37 -7.44 -6.40 -7.95
CA LEU A 37 -7.08 -6.56 -6.53
C LEU A 37 -8.06 -5.84 -5.59
N VAL A 38 -8.50 -4.63 -5.94
CA VAL A 38 -9.52 -3.90 -5.18
C VAL A 38 -10.85 -4.65 -5.21
N ARG A 39 -11.27 -5.16 -6.38
CA ARG A 39 -12.48 -5.99 -6.52
C ARG A 39 -12.39 -7.31 -5.75
N ALA A 40 -11.22 -7.91 -5.70
CA ALA A 40 -10.93 -9.14 -4.95
C ALA A 40 -10.86 -8.91 -3.42
N ARG A 41 -11.11 -7.67 -2.94
CA ARG A 41 -11.02 -7.28 -1.53
C ARG A 41 -9.65 -7.56 -0.90
N CYS A 42 -8.57 -7.49 -1.68
CA CYS A 42 -7.20 -7.60 -1.15
C CYS A 42 -6.79 -6.41 -0.27
N PHE A 43 -7.58 -5.33 -0.27
CA PHE A 43 -7.37 -4.12 0.53
C PHE A 43 -8.64 -3.84 1.35
N PRO A 44 -8.76 -4.40 2.56
CA PRO A 44 -9.98 -4.35 3.36
C PRO A 44 -10.36 -2.94 3.83
N HIS A 45 -9.40 -2.03 3.92
CA HIS A 45 -9.59 -0.63 4.31
C HIS A 45 -9.56 0.32 3.11
N ALA A 46 -9.57 -0.20 1.87
CA ALA A 46 -9.73 0.65 0.69
C ALA A 46 -11.11 1.32 0.70
N TYR A 47 -11.14 2.62 0.42
CA TYR A 47 -12.35 3.42 0.43
C TYR A 47 -12.41 4.35 -0.78
N VAL A 48 -13.59 4.90 -1.04
CA VAL A 48 -13.79 5.93 -2.07
C VAL A 48 -13.85 7.28 -1.37
N ASP A 49 -13.06 8.25 -1.83
CA ASP A 49 -13.07 9.61 -1.29
C ASP A 49 -14.31 10.41 -1.71
N CYS A 50 -14.44 11.63 -1.19
CA CYS A 50 -15.53 12.54 -1.53
C CYS A 50 -15.55 12.97 -3.01
N GLU A 51 -14.48 12.71 -3.78
CA GLU A 51 -14.40 12.97 -5.21
C GLU A 51 -14.75 11.72 -6.05
N GLY A 52 -15.16 10.60 -5.41
CA GLY A 52 -15.46 9.35 -6.10
C GLY A 52 -14.21 8.55 -6.51
N LYS A 53 -13.03 8.87 -5.98
CA LYS A 53 -11.76 8.21 -6.32
C LYS A 53 -11.38 7.17 -5.28
N TRP A 54 -10.92 6.01 -5.73
CA TRP A 54 -10.40 4.96 -4.86
C TRP A 54 -9.10 5.39 -4.17
N ARG A 55 -9.08 5.21 -2.86
CA ARG A 55 -7.99 5.48 -1.94
C ARG A 55 -7.66 4.21 -1.17
N ILE A 56 -6.41 3.77 -1.28
CA ILE A 56 -5.89 2.62 -0.53
C ILE A 56 -5.01 3.12 0.61
N PRO A 57 -5.34 2.84 1.87
CA PRO A 57 -4.44 3.11 2.98
C PRO A 57 -3.09 2.43 2.79
N THR A 58 -2.03 3.15 3.11
CA THR A 58 -0.66 2.64 3.06
C THR A 58 -0.43 1.45 4.00
N ALA A 59 -1.21 1.34 5.09
CA ALA A 59 -1.23 0.18 5.97
C ALA A 59 -1.64 -1.10 5.23
N ASP A 60 -2.68 -1.03 4.40
CA ASP A 60 -3.14 -2.14 3.57
C ASP A 60 -2.10 -2.53 2.52
N VAL A 61 -1.44 -1.54 1.91
CA VAL A 61 -0.36 -1.80 0.95
C VAL A 61 0.83 -2.48 1.64
N ALA A 62 1.21 -2.01 2.83
CA ALA A 62 2.26 -2.63 3.61
C ALA A 62 1.88 -4.05 4.06
N ALA A 63 0.62 -4.28 4.44
CA ALA A 63 0.11 -5.60 4.75
C ALA A 63 0.14 -6.51 3.50
N TYR A 64 -0.26 -6.01 2.34
CA TYR A 64 -0.23 -6.75 1.08
C TYR A 64 1.20 -7.14 0.66
N VAL A 65 2.16 -6.22 0.76
CA VAL A 65 3.57 -6.49 0.47
C VAL A 65 4.18 -7.45 1.48
N ARG A 66 3.87 -7.29 2.78
CA ARG A 66 4.39 -8.17 3.85
C ARG A 66 3.82 -9.58 3.75
N THR A 67 2.54 -9.70 3.41
CA THR A 67 1.84 -10.99 3.23
C THR A 67 2.08 -11.54 1.82
N GLY A 68 3.17 -11.12 1.17
CA GLY A 68 3.47 -11.35 -0.23
C GLY A 68 2.92 -12.69 -0.70
N ALA A 69 2.00 -12.65 -1.66
CA ALA A 69 1.53 -13.83 -2.36
C ALA A 69 0.65 -14.85 -1.59
N ALA A 70 -0.08 -14.49 -0.54
CA ALA A 70 -1.08 -15.45 -0.01
C ALA A 70 -2.31 -15.68 -0.94
N ILE A 71 -2.50 -14.84 -1.97
CA ILE A 71 -3.56 -15.03 -2.99
C ILE A 71 -3.01 -14.66 -4.37
N GLY A 72 -2.17 -15.52 -4.95
CA GLY A 72 -1.83 -15.49 -6.38
C GLY A 72 -0.66 -14.61 -6.79
N ALA A 73 0.57 -15.01 -6.42
CA ALA A 73 1.71 -14.76 -7.30
C ALA A 73 1.96 -16.01 -8.15
N PRO A 74 1.84 -15.88 -9.47
CA PRO A 74 2.92 -16.30 -10.33
C PRO A 74 3.61 -15.03 -10.85
N PHE A 75 4.93 -15.06 -10.98
CA PHE A 75 5.79 -14.03 -11.58
C PHE A 75 6.43 -12.96 -10.69
N ALA A 76 7.01 -13.35 -9.56
CA ALA A 76 8.18 -12.62 -9.01
C ALA A 76 9.34 -13.58 -8.68
N LEU A 77 9.61 -14.50 -9.61
CA LEU A 77 10.91 -15.17 -9.74
C LEU A 77 11.28 -15.13 -11.23
N VAL A 78 11.73 -13.97 -11.70
CA VAL A 78 12.58 -13.90 -12.91
C VAL A 78 13.92 -13.38 -12.40
N ILE A 79 14.86 -14.31 -12.29
CA ILE A 79 16.26 -14.04 -12.03
C ILE A 79 16.86 -13.48 -13.32
N GLY A 80 17.67 -12.45 -13.21
CA GLY A 80 18.56 -11.94 -14.25
C GLY A 80 19.70 -11.19 -13.60
#